data_AF-A0A973MHJ2-F1
#
_entry.id   AF-A0A973MHJ2-F1
#
_cell.length_a   1.000
_cell.length_b   1.000
_cell.length_c   1.000
_cell.angle_alpha   90.00
_cell.angle_beta   90.00
_cell.angle_gamma   90.00
#
_symmetry.space_group_name_H-M   'P 1'
#
loop_
_entity.id
_entity.type
_entity.pdbx_description
1 polymer ?
#
loop_
_entity_poly.entity_id
_entity_poly.type
_entity_poly.pdbx_seq_one_letter_code
_entity_poly.pdbx_strand_id
1 'polypeptide(L)'
;DTQAARALARARATRTALVRHGDRAGLADLVPSEEAAAHARTLLAPIAGTPALTETLRTWLSLHGSWDRTAVALSVHRNTVRQRIARCAALLDTDLDDPDVRMELWFALRQQ
;
A
#
# COMPACT_ATOMS: atom_id res chain seq x y z
N ASP A 1 -27.46 -7.62 -24.12
CA ASP A 1 -26.93 -6.37 -24.70
C ASP A 1 -27.66 -5.07 -24.38
N THR A 2 -28.87 -5.11 -23.81
CA THR A 2 -29.61 -3.89 -23.38
C THR A 2 -28.98 -3.15 -22.19
N GLN A 3 -28.23 -3.85 -21.33
CA GLN A 3 -27.60 -3.27 -20.15
C GLN A 3 -26.40 -2.38 -20.49
N ALA A 4 -25.57 -2.78 -21.46
CA ALA A 4 -24.40 -2.02 -21.91
C ALA A 4 -24.81 -0.71 -22.60
N ALA A 5 -25.87 -0.73 -23.41
CA ALA A 5 -26.39 0.47 -24.08
C ALA A 5 -26.92 1.51 -23.06
N ARG A 6 -27.58 1.06 -21.99
CA ARG A 6 -28.06 1.94 -20.91
C ARG A 6 -26.90 2.54 -20.09
N ALA A 7 -25.84 1.76 -19.85
CA ALA A 7 -24.65 2.26 -19.16
C ALA A 7 -23.94 3.37 -19.97
N LEU A 8 -23.76 3.17 -21.28
CA LEU A 8 -23.14 4.19 -22.15
C LEU A 8 -23.96 5.49 -22.25
N ALA A 9 -25.29 5.38 -22.36
CA ALA A 9 -26.17 6.55 -22.41
C ALA A 9 -26.07 7.40 -21.13
N ARG A 10 -26.02 6.76 -19.96
CA ARG A 10 -25.90 7.44 -18.67
C ARG A 10 -24.52 8.06 -18.44
N ALA A 11 -23.45 7.40 -18.88
CA ALA A 11 -22.09 7.93 -18.83
C ALA A 11 -21.95 9.22 -19.65
N ARG A 12 -22.51 9.23 -20.87
CA ARG A 12 -22.50 10.42 -21.75
C ARG A 12 -23.30 11.59 -21.17
N ALA A 13 -24.46 11.31 -20.59
CA ALA A 13 -25.31 12.34 -19.99
C ALA A 13 -24.70 12.98 -18.73
N THR A 14 -23.90 12.23 -17.98
CA THR A 14 -23.36 12.67 -16.68
C THR A 14 -21.87 13.05 -16.72
N ARG A 15 -21.19 12.79 -17.85
CA ARG A 15 -19.72 12.87 -18.02
C ARG A 15 -18.92 12.04 -17.02
N THR A 16 -19.52 11.01 -16.43
CA THR A 16 -18.86 10.08 -15.50
C THR A 16 -18.63 8.74 -16.18
N ALA A 17 -17.41 8.19 -16.09
CA ALA A 17 -17.10 6.88 -16.66
C ALA A 17 -17.79 5.76 -15.84
N LEU A 18 -18.53 4.87 -16.52
CA LEU A 18 -19.20 3.73 -15.87
C LEU A 18 -18.28 2.49 -15.88
N VAL A 19 -18.07 1.91 -14.70
CA VAL A 19 -17.24 0.71 -14.49
C VAL A 19 -17.99 -0.55 -14.93
N ARG A 20 -17.28 -1.46 -15.59
CA ARG A 20 -17.81 -2.73 -16.10
C ARG A 20 -17.91 -3.73 -14.93
N HIS A 21 -19.10 -4.28 -14.70
CA HIS A 21 -19.28 -5.38 -13.74
C HIS A 21 -18.59 -6.64 -14.30
N GLY A 22 -17.39 -6.95 -13.80
CA GLY A 22 -16.59 -8.09 -14.25
C GLY A 22 -15.14 -8.04 -13.76
N ASP A 23 -14.57 -6.84 -13.64
CA ASP A 23 -13.32 -6.63 -12.90
C ASP A 23 -13.71 -6.35 -11.45
N ARG A 24 -13.34 -7.25 -10.53
CA ARG A 24 -13.57 -7.02 -9.11
C ARG A 24 -12.78 -5.76 -8.76
N ALA A 25 -13.46 -4.63 -8.61
CA ALA A 25 -12.88 -3.44 -8.00
C ALA A 25 -12.25 -3.89 -6.68
N GLY A 26 -10.94 -3.72 -6.55
CA GLY A 26 -10.24 -4.04 -5.31
C GLY A 26 -10.72 -3.09 -4.21
N LEU A 27 -10.50 -3.43 -2.95
CA LEU A 27 -10.80 -2.53 -1.82
C LEU A 27 -10.16 -1.14 -2.02
N ALA A 28 -8.99 -1.10 -2.67
CA ALA A 28 -8.26 0.12 -3.04
C ALA A 28 -9.05 1.06 -3.97
N ASP A 29 -9.93 0.52 -4.81
CA ASP A 29 -10.69 1.29 -5.80
C ASP A 29 -11.94 1.96 -5.18
N LEU A 30 -12.23 1.67 -3.91
CA LEU A 30 -13.33 2.28 -3.15
C LEU A 30 -12.93 3.61 -2.50
N VAL A 31 -11.65 3.94 -2.45
CA VAL A 31 -11.14 5.21 -1.91
C VAL A 31 -10.65 6.09 -3.06
N PRO A 32 -11.05 7.38 -3.15
CA PRO A 32 -10.50 8.29 -4.14
C PRO A 32 -8.96 8.29 -4.08
N SER A 33 -8.31 8.03 -5.21
CA SER A 33 -6.86 7.80 -5.27
C SER A 33 -6.03 8.97 -4.72
N GLU A 34 -6.53 10.20 -4.83
CA GLU A 34 -5.86 11.40 -4.31
C GLU A 34 -5.87 11.46 -2.77
N GLU A 35 -7.00 11.16 -2.14
CA GLU A 35 -7.14 11.11 -0.68
C GLU A 35 -6.29 9.98 -0.10
N ALA A 36 -6.31 8.80 -0.74
CA ALA A 36 -5.47 7.67 -0.35
C ALA A 36 -3.97 8.01 -0.44
N ALA A 37 -3.54 8.66 -1.51
CA ALA A 37 -2.14 9.08 -1.69
C ALA A 37 -1.74 10.17 -0.68
N ALA A 38 -2.62 11.12 -0.38
CA ALA A 38 -2.38 12.14 0.64
C ALA A 38 -2.23 11.53 2.03
N HIS A 39 -3.12 10.60 2.39
CA HIS A 39 -3.03 9.86 3.64
C HIS A 39 -1.75 9.03 3.72
N ALA A 40 -1.40 8.29 2.66
CA ALA A 40 -0.15 7.51 2.59
C ALA A 40 1.10 8.37 2.75
N ARG A 41 1.14 9.56 2.14
CA ARG A 41 2.24 10.52 2.33
C ARG A 41 2.36 10.97 3.77
N THR A 42 1.25 11.29 4.43
CA THR A 42 1.25 11.68 5.86
C THR A 42 1.70 10.54 6.76
N LEU A 43 1.13 9.35 6.58
CA LEU A 43 1.43 8.16 7.41
C LEU A 43 2.91 7.77 7.29
N LEU A 44 3.47 7.81 6.08
CA LEU A 44 4.85 7.37 5.82
C LEU A 44 5.88 8.50 5.96
N ALA A 45 5.46 9.74 6.24
CA ALA A 45 6.35 10.90 6.39
C ALA A 45 7.52 10.66 7.36
N PRO A 46 7.34 10.01 8.54
CA PRO A 46 8.44 9.79 9.49
C PRO A 46 9.59 8.93 8.96
N ILE A 47 9.35 8.08 7.96
CA ILE A 47 10.37 7.23 7.34
C ILE A 47 10.75 7.65 5.93
N ALA A 48 9.99 8.56 5.30
CA ALA A 48 10.18 8.98 3.91
C ALA A 48 11.57 9.57 3.62
N GLY A 49 12.21 10.21 4.62
CA GLY A 49 13.56 10.76 4.50
C GLY A 49 14.69 9.72 4.51
N THR A 50 14.39 8.44 4.77
CA THR A 50 15.40 7.37 4.79
C THR A 50 15.01 6.25 3.81
N PRO A 51 15.46 6.30 2.54
CA PRO A 51 15.05 5.36 1.50
C PRO A 51 15.23 3.88 1.90
N ALA A 52 16.32 3.58 2.61
CA ALA A 52 16.60 2.23 3.09
C ALA A 52 15.54 1.69 4.08
N LEU A 53 14.91 2.54 4.88
CA LEU A 53 13.83 2.14 5.80
C LEU A 53 12.55 1.82 5.03
N THR A 54 12.15 2.72 4.12
CA THR A 54 10.99 2.53 3.25
C THR A 54 11.11 1.28 2.39
N GLU A 55 12.27 1.07 1.77
CA GLU A 55 12.55 -0.13 0.95
C GLU A 55 12.55 -1.41 1.79
N THR A 56 13.13 -1.37 2.99
CA THR A 56 13.16 -2.52 3.89
C THR A 56 11.75 -2.88 4.36
N LEU A 57 10.94 -1.90 4.77
CA LEU A 57 9.55 -2.12 5.19
C LEU A 57 8.70 -2.67 4.03
N ARG A 58 8.80 -2.08 2.84
CA ARG A 58 8.08 -2.56 1.64
C ARG A 58 8.43 -4.01 1.31
N THR A 59 9.71 -4.34 1.30
CA THR A 59 10.18 -5.69 0.96
C THR A 59 9.77 -6.71 2.02
N TRP A 60 9.89 -6.35 3.30
CA TRP A 60 9.51 -7.20 4.41
C TRP A 60 8.02 -7.52 4.44
N LEU A 61 7.16 -6.51 4.22
CA LEU A 61 5.71 -6.71 4.11
C LEU A 61 5.34 -7.58 2.89
N SER A 62 5.98 -7.34 1.74
CA SER A 62 5.80 -8.15 0.52
C SER A 62 6.18 -9.62 0.72
N LEU A 63 7.13 -9.90 1.61
CA LEU A 63 7.62 -11.24 1.94
C LEU A 63 7.02 -11.79 3.24
N HIS A 64 5.86 -11.28 3.64
CA HIS A 64 5.05 -11.73 4.78
C HIS A 64 5.81 -11.72 6.11
N GLY A 65 6.65 -10.72 6.31
CA GLY A 65 7.42 -10.54 7.54
C GLY A 65 8.66 -11.43 7.68
N SER A 66 9.09 -12.09 6.60
CA SER A 66 10.24 -12.99 6.65
C SER A 66 11.57 -12.23 6.71
N TRP A 67 12.29 -12.35 7.82
CA TRP A 67 13.61 -11.75 8.02
C TRP A 67 14.62 -12.23 6.99
N ASP A 68 14.73 -13.54 6.80
CA ASP A 68 15.75 -14.14 5.94
C ASP A 68 15.47 -13.88 4.45
N ARG A 69 14.21 -14.01 4.01
CA ARG A 69 13.85 -13.69 2.61
C ARG A 69 14.08 -12.21 2.29
N THR A 70 13.78 -11.32 3.22
CA THR A 70 14.02 -9.88 3.06
C THR A 70 15.52 -9.58 3.02
N ALA A 71 16.31 -10.24 3.88
CA ALA A 71 17.76 -10.09 3.91
C ALA A 71 18.40 -10.50 2.57
N VAL A 72 17.97 -11.64 2.03
CA VAL A 72 18.38 -12.13 0.70
C VAL A 72 17.96 -11.13 -0.39
N ALA A 73 16.70 -10.71 -0.42
CA ALA A 73 16.17 -9.81 -1.43
C ALA A 73 16.90 -8.45 -1.46
N LEU A 74 17.29 -7.93 -0.29
CA LEU A 74 17.98 -6.65 -0.16
C LEU A 74 19.51 -6.77 -0.13
N SER A 75 20.06 -7.99 -0.23
CA SER A 75 21.50 -8.26 -0.11
C SER A 75 22.13 -7.66 1.17
N VAL A 76 21.42 -7.79 2.30
CA VAL A 76 21.89 -7.35 3.62
C VAL A 76 21.85 -8.51 4.63
N HIS A 77 22.49 -8.33 5.78
CA HIS A 77 22.38 -9.30 6.86
C HIS A 77 21.00 -9.24 7.54
N ARG A 78 20.48 -10.39 8.02
CA ARG A 78 19.15 -10.47 8.69
C ARG A 78 19.01 -9.52 9.88
N ASN A 79 20.09 -9.25 10.61
CA ASN A 79 20.07 -8.32 11.74
C ASN A 79 19.85 -6.87 11.28
N THR A 80 20.36 -6.49 10.10
CA THR A 80 20.10 -5.18 9.51
C THR A 80 18.62 -5.02 9.20
N VAL A 81 17.96 -6.07 8.68
CA VAL A 81 16.51 -6.03 8.45
C VAL A 81 15.77 -5.82 9.77
N ARG A 82 16.07 -6.61 10.82
CA ARG A 82 15.44 -6.47 12.14
C ARG A 82 15.62 -5.06 12.72
N GLN A 83 16.82 -4.52 12.66
CA GLN A 83 17.11 -3.16 13.15
C GLN A 83 16.33 -2.11 12.38
N ARG A 84 16.26 -2.21 11.05
CA ARG A 84 15.50 -1.28 10.21
C ARG A 84 14.00 -1.37 10.47
N ILE A 85 13.44 -2.57 10.60
CA ILE A 85 12.01 -2.76 10.92
C ILE A 85 11.68 -2.24 12.32
N ALA A 86 12.51 -2.52 13.32
CA ALA A 86 12.34 -1.93 14.66
C ALA A 86 12.42 -0.40 14.64
N ARG A 87 13.31 0.15 13.81
CA ARG A 87 13.39 1.60 13.59
C ARG A 87 12.14 2.16 12.91
N CYS A 88 11.57 1.45 11.93
CA CYS A 88 10.29 1.84 11.32
C CYS A 88 9.15 1.85 12.34
N ALA A 89 9.00 0.79 13.14
CA ALA A 89 7.99 0.72 14.19
C ALA A 89 8.08 1.91 15.16
N ALA A 90 9.30 2.23 15.61
CA ALA A 90 9.54 3.36 16.51
C ALA A 90 9.28 4.73 15.87
N LEU A 91 9.60 4.93 14.59
CA LEU A 91 9.39 6.20 13.90
C LEU A 91 7.94 6.42 13.50
N LEU A 92 7.22 5.35 13.18
CA LEU A 92 5.80 5.36 12.83
C LEU A 92 4.88 5.27 14.06
N ASP A 93 5.46 5.11 15.26
CA ASP A 93 4.75 4.91 16.52
C ASP A 93 3.69 3.81 16.44
N THR A 94 4.09 2.64 15.95
CA THR A 94 3.16 1.56 15.62
C THR A 94 3.70 0.18 15.96
N ASP A 95 2.79 -0.77 16.20
CA ASP A 95 3.13 -2.17 16.46
C ASP A 95 3.14 -2.97 15.16
N LEU A 96 4.35 -3.27 14.66
CA LEU A 96 4.52 -4.08 13.47
C LEU A 96 4.28 -5.58 13.72
N ASP A 97 3.88 -6.03 14.91
CA ASP A 97 3.36 -7.39 15.10
C ASP A 97 1.85 -7.49 14.90
N ASP A 98 1.15 -6.34 14.88
CA ASP A 98 -0.28 -6.27 14.57
C ASP A 98 -0.54 -6.47 13.06
N PRO A 99 -1.35 -7.47 12.65
CA PRO A 99 -1.68 -7.70 11.24
C PRO A 99 -2.45 -6.54 10.59
N ASP A 100 -3.27 -5.80 11.34
CA ASP A 100 -4.05 -4.68 10.82
C ASP A 100 -3.13 -3.50 10.49
N VAL A 101 -2.16 -3.21 11.38
CA VAL A 101 -1.10 -2.23 11.14
C VAL A 101 -0.28 -2.61 9.89
N ARG A 102 0.12 -3.88 9.76
CA ARG A 102 0.86 -4.35 8.58
C ARG A 102 0.07 -4.14 7.30
N MET A 103 -1.24 -4.38 7.34
CA MET A 103 -2.12 -4.20 6.19
C MET A 103 -2.24 -2.73 5.80
N GLU A 104 -2.45 -1.84 6.77
CA GLU A 104 -2.54 -0.39 6.55
C GLU A 104 -1.23 0.16 5.93
N LEU A 105 -0.09 -0.21 6.51
CA LEU A 105 1.21 0.23 5.99
C LEU A 105 1.52 -0.35 4.61
N TRP A 106 1.15 -1.62 4.36
CA TRP A 106 1.27 -2.21 3.03
C TRP A 106 0.42 -1.45 2.02
N PHE A 107 -0.82 -1.10 2.38
CA PHE A 107 -1.69 -0.30 1.53
C PHE A 107 -1.08 1.07 1.25
N ALA A 108 -0.65 1.80 2.29
CA ALA A 108 -0.02 3.12 2.13
C ALA A 108 1.22 3.07 1.23
N LEU A 109 2.07 2.05 1.37
CA LEU A 109 3.27 1.88 0.53
C LEU A 109 2.98 1.59 -0.95
N ARG A 110 1.77 1.14 -1.29
CA ARG A 110 1.30 0.94 -2.67
C ARG A 110 0.70 2.19 -3.30
N GLN A 111 0.31 3.17 -2.48
CA GLN A 111 -0.26 4.45 -2.91
C GLN A 111 0.79 5.58 -2.99
N GLN A 112 2.06 5.29 -2.65
CA GLN A 112 3.20 6.21 -2.80
C GLN A 112 3.65 6.35 -4.25
#